data_AF-A0A832M0J2-F1
#
_entry.id   AF-A0A832M0J2-F1
#
_cell.length_a   1.000
_cell.length_b   1.000
_cell.length_c   1.000
_cell.angle_alpha   90.00
_cell.angle_beta   90.00
_cell.angle_gamma   90.00
#
_symmetry.space_group_name_H-M   'P 1'
#
loop_
_entity.id
_entity.type
_entity.pdbx_description
1 polymer ?
#
loop_
_entity_poly.entity_id
_entity_poly.type
_entity_poly.pdbx_seq_one_letter_code
_entity_poly.pdbx_strand_id
1 'polypeptide(L)'
;MKKFHLILSLLLFSVLFSLGFTVNQDPINKDKPVSKPELILKFYKDLHYPYDAVLPQDVNERILNDLKNFPAENDRAVNSWYVKGPLGMKIYNTMNSYYSGRVLEIEVDNGVSTRLAAASGGLWGFVLIFPVALSDNLNTLVVSAFDTKPGDGNTIFVGTGEYGIRIGTGLWRTTNGGTNWTNVPLSPTPYFFFKVKYDPVNSNIIHIATSAGYYKSTNGGTSFTRYLSGFTTDIAVNPSDNQIMYTSV
;
A
#
# COMPACT_ATOMS: atom_id res chain seq x y z
N MET A 1 36.20 34.44 61.71
CA MET A 1 34.82 34.32 61.24
C MET A 1 34.70 33.12 60.31
N LYS A 2 34.54 31.94 60.92
CA LYS A 2 34.23 30.65 60.32
C LYS A 2 33.06 30.10 61.15
N LYS A 3 32.12 29.40 60.50
CA LYS A 3 30.85 28.84 61.02
C LYS A 3 29.63 29.73 60.76
N PHE A 4 28.97 29.47 59.63
CA PHE A 4 27.53 29.41 59.41
C PHE A 4 27.40 29.17 57.90
N HIS A 5 26.82 28.04 57.47
CA HIS A 5 26.60 27.54 56.09
C HIS A 5 27.12 26.11 55.90
N LEU A 6 26.61 25.21 56.73
CA LEU A 6 26.40 23.80 56.37
C LEU A 6 25.33 23.29 57.33
N ILE A 7 24.38 22.49 56.82
CA ILE A 7 23.16 21.98 57.50
C ILE A 7 21.92 22.87 57.29
N LEU A 8 21.49 22.95 56.03
CA LEU A 8 20.08 22.88 55.66
C LEU A 8 19.93 22.06 54.37
N SER A 9 20.63 20.92 54.33
CA SER A 9 20.30 19.79 53.46
C SER A 9 19.57 18.77 54.33
N LEU A 10 18.53 18.14 53.77
CA LEU A 10 17.66 17.15 54.42
C LEU A 10 16.59 17.69 55.39
N LEU A 11 15.72 18.56 54.87
CA LEU A 11 14.30 18.46 55.19
C LEU A 11 13.50 18.50 53.88
N LEU A 12 13.29 17.29 53.37
CA LEU A 12 12.10 16.80 52.67
C LEU A 12 11.60 17.67 51.50
N PHE A 13 11.88 17.34 50.23
CA PHE A 13 11.33 16.16 49.54
C PHE A 13 9.80 16.03 49.65
N SER A 14 9.06 17.14 49.54
CA SER A 14 7.61 17.12 49.28
C SER A 14 7.04 18.47 48.81
N VAL A 15 7.55 19.05 47.72
CA VAL A 15 6.76 19.98 46.88
C VAL A 15 7.22 19.82 45.43
N LEU A 16 6.87 18.69 44.83
CA LEU A 16 6.91 18.49 43.37
C LEU A 16 5.51 18.81 42.83
N PHE A 17 5.49 19.56 41.73
CA PHE A 17 4.35 19.87 40.87
C PHE A 17 3.31 20.88 41.38
N SER A 18 3.66 22.16 41.27
CA SER A 18 2.80 23.13 40.58
C SER A 18 3.63 24.37 40.24
N LEU A 19 3.71 24.71 38.95
CA LEU A 19 3.88 26.05 38.35
C LEU A 19 4.26 25.85 36.87
N GLY A 20 3.57 26.60 36.01
CA GLY A 20 3.24 26.19 34.65
C GLY A 20 4.40 26.14 33.66
N PHE A 21 4.30 25.17 32.74
CA PHE A 21 5.01 25.22 31.48
C PHE A 21 4.33 26.25 30.57
N THR A 22 4.98 27.39 30.37
CA THR A 22 4.71 28.23 29.20
C THR A 22 5.39 27.56 28.02
N VAL A 23 4.62 26.91 27.14
CA VAL A 23 5.12 26.51 25.83
C VAL A 23 5.22 27.77 24.99
N ASN A 24 6.45 28.19 24.68
CA ASN A 24 6.70 29.14 23.60
C ASN A 24 6.19 28.49 22.31
N GLN A 25 5.06 28.97 21.79
CA GLN A 25 4.76 28.77 20.38
C GLN A 25 5.77 29.62 19.60
N ASP A 26 6.69 28.98 18.90
CA ASP A 26 7.51 29.68 17.93
C ASP A 26 6.57 30.34 16.92
N PRO A 27 6.65 31.67 16.70
CA PRO A 27 5.82 32.34 15.72
C PRO A 27 6.20 31.82 14.34
N ILE A 28 5.21 31.28 13.63
CA ILE A 28 5.33 30.74 12.29
C ILE A 28 5.96 31.81 11.38
N ASN A 29 7.23 31.63 11.04
CA ASN A 29 7.86 32.39 9.97
C ASN A 29 7.45 31.74 8.63
N LYS A 30 6.41 32.28 8.00
CA LYS A 30 5.88 31.80 6.70
C LYS A 30 6.84 32.00 5.53
N ASP A 31 7.97 32.66 5.74
CA ASP A 31 8.90 33.06 4.68
C ASP A 31 10.18 32.20 4.62
N LYS A 32 10.29 31.15 5.44
CA LYS A 32 11.42 30.20 5.33
C LYS A 32 11.08 29.01 4.43
N PRO A 33 11.80 28.79 3.32
CA PRO A 33 11.65 27.57 2.53
C PRO A 33 12.06 26.37 3.38
N VAL A 34 11.06 25.58 3.78
CA VAL A 34 11.25 24.35 4.54
C VAL A 34 11.95 23.33 3.63
N SER A 35 13.02 22.71 4.11
CA SER A 35 13.78 21.75 3.30
C SER A 35 12.92 20.51 2.99
N LYS A 36 13.13 19.86 1.83
CA LYS A 36 12.38 18.63 1.42
C LYS A 36 12.31 17.55 2.52
N PRO A 37 13.39 17.27 3.29
CA PRO A 37 13.34 16.31 4.41
C PRO A 37 12.37 16.71 5.54
N GLU A 38 12.25 18.01 5.85
CA GLU A 38 11.35 18.51 6.89
C GLU A 38 9.87 18.43 6.46
N LEU A 39 9.58 18.60 5.16
CA LEU A 39 8.23 18.37 4.62
C LEU A 39 7.82 16.90 4.67
N ILE A 40 8.76 15.99 4.41
CA ILE A 40 8.55 14.55 4.52
C ILE A 40 8.34 14.16 5.99
N LEU A 41 9.15 14.70 6.91
CA LEU A 41 8.98 14.49 8.34
C LEU A 41 7.63 15.03 8.84
N LYS A 42 7.20 16.19 8.33
CA LYS A 42 5.88 16.77 8.63
C LYS A 42 4.75 15.88 8.11
N PHE A 43 4.83 15.42 6.86
CA PHE A 43 3.88 14.47 6.28
C PHE A 43 3.76 13.20 7.13
N TYR A 44 4.89 12.62 7.57
CA TYR A 44 4.85 11.45 8.43
C TYR A 44 4.31 11.76 9.84
N LYS A 45 4.58 12.92 10.42
CA LYS A 45 3.96 13.33 11.69
C LYS A 45 2.44 13.47 11.56
N ASP A 46 1.96 14.03 10.46
CA ASP A 46 0.54 14.17 10.16
C ASP A 46 -0.12 12.80 9.91
N LEU A 47 0.62 11.84 9.34
CA LEU A 47 0.17 10.47 9.08
C LEU A 47 0.09 9.59 10.35
N HIS A 48 0.97 9.84 11.34
CA HIS A 48 1.06 9.07 12.59
C HIS A 48 0.30 9.72 13.76
N TYR A 49 -0.68 10.55 13.44
CA TYR A 49 -1.74 10.91 14.38
C TYR A 49 -2.37 9.61 14.96
N PRO A 50 -2.45 9.39 16.29
CA PRO A 50 -2.36 10.38 17.38
C PRO A 50 -1.19 10.17 18.36
N TYR A 51 0.06 9.97 17.93
CA TYR A 51 1.11 9.77 18.93
C TYR A 51 1.65 11.04 19.60
N ASP A 52 1.43 12.27 19.09
CA ASP A 52 1.90 13.50 19.79
C ASP A 52 1.19 14.84 19.43
N ALA A 53 -0.02 14.84 18.84
CA ALA A 53 -0.71 16.10 18.46
C ALA A 53 -2.08 16.26 19.13
N VAL A 54 -2.33 17.42 19.74
CA VAL A 54 -3.70 17.84 20.10
C VAL A 54 -4.45 18.10 18.79
N LEU A 55 -5.52 17.36 18.52
CA LEU A 55 -6.34 17.59 17.34
C LEU A 55 -6.97 18.98 17.36
N PRO A 56 -7.12 19.61 16.18
CA PRO A 56 -8.08 20.69 16.01
C PRO A 56 -9.46 20.29 16.58
N GLN A 57 -10.10 21.22 17.29
CA GLN A 57 -11.36 20.94 18.01
C GLN A 57 -12.46 20.40 17.08
N ASP A 58 -12.54 20.90 15.85
CA ASP A 58 -13.49 20.44 14.83
C ASP A 58 -13.24 18.97 14.42
N VAL A 59 -11.98 18.53 14.38
CA VAL A 59 -11.62 17.13 14.10
C VAL A 59 -11.99 16.24 15.27
N ASN A 60 -11.74 16.69 16.51
CA ASN A 60 -12.20 15.98 17.71
C ASN A 60 -13.72 15.83 17.75
N GLU A 61 -14.45 16.91 17.47
CA GLU A 61 -15.91 16.91 17.45
C GLU A 61 -16.45 15.97 16.36
N ARG A 62 -15.83 15.94 15.18
CA ARG A 62 -16.17 14.99 14.11
C ARG A 62 -15.92 13.55 14.54
N ILE A 63 -14.75 13.24 15.09
CA ILE A 63 -14.41 11.89 15.56
C ILE A 63 -15.39 11.45 16.66
N LEU A 64 -15.68 12.32 17.63
CA LEU A 64 -16.64 12.03 18.70
C LEU A 64 -18.07 11.83 18.16
N ASN A 65 -18.47 12.58 17.14
CA ASN A 65 -19.76 12.40 16.50
C ASN A 65 -19.81 11.08 15.71
N ASP A 66 -18.74 10.72 15.02
CA ASP A 66 -18.63 9.44 14.33
C ASP A 66 -18.65 8.27 15.35
N LEU A 67 -17.90 8.36 16.45
CA LEU A 67 -17.90 7.41 17.59
C LEU A 67 -19.29 7.16 18.17
N LYS A 68 -20.11 8.20 18.31
CA LYS A 68 -21.51 8.05 18.77
C LYS A 68 -22.41 7.30 17.78
N ASN A 69 -22.03 7.28 16.51
CA ASN A 69 -22.77 6.61 15.44
C ASN A 69 -22.19 5.22 15.12
N PHE A 70 -21.09 4.82 15.76
CA PHE A 70 -20.61 3.45 15.63
C PHE A 70 -21.52 2.51 16.45
N PRO A 71 -21.80 1.30 15.93
CA PRO A 71 -22.47 0.27 16.71
C PRO A 71 -21.65 -0.03 17.97
N ALA A 72 -22.34 -0.33 19.08
CA ALA A 72 -21.70 -0.67 20.33
C ALA A 72 -20.93 -2.00 20.19
N GLU A 73 -19.87 -2.22 20.97
CA GLU A 73 -19.03 -3.43 20.87
C GLU A 73 -19.80 -4.75 21.10
N ASN A 74 -20.99 -4.67 21.70
CA ASN A 74 -21.91 -5.78 21.93
C ASN A 74 -22.97 -5.95 20.82
N ASP A 75 -23.01 -5.06 19.83
CA ASP A 75 -23.84 -5.23 18.66
C ASP A 75 -23.34 -6.42 17.84
N ARG A 76 -24.26 -7.28 17.40
CA ARG A 76 -23.90 -8.47 16.62
C ARG A 76 -23.10 -8.03 15.39
N ALA A 77 -21.93 -8.64 15.20
CA ALA A 77 -21.15 -8.49 13.98
C ALA A 77 -22.08 -8.74 12.78
N VAL A 78 -22.41 -7.67 12.08
CA VAL A 78 -23.03 -7.81 10.76
C VAL A 78 -21.94 -8.37 9.85
N ASN A 79 -22.25 -9.38 9.03
CA ASN A 79 -21.32 -9.96 8.06
C ASN A 79 -21.03 -9.00 6.89
N SER A 80 -21.04 -7.69 7.12
CA SER A 80 -20.98 -6.65 6.12
C SER A 80 -19.95 -5.61 6.53
N TRP A 81 -18.82 -5.61 5.83
CA TRP A 81 -17.80 -4.59 5.94
C TRP A 81 -18.17 -3.40 5.06
N TYR A 82 -18.01 -2.18 5.58
CA TYR A 82 -18.20 -0.95 4.84
C TYR A 82 -16.98 -0.03 5.00
N VAL A 83 -16.58 0.65 3.93
CA VAL A 83 -15.46 1.61 3.97
C VAL A 83 -15.93 2.88 4.68
N LYS A 84 -15.30 3.24 5.80
CA LYS A 84 -15.50 4.54 6.49
C LYS A 84 -14.47 5.61 6.11
N GLY A 85 -13.52 5.27 5.25
CA GLY A 85 -12.41 6.14 4.87
C GLY A 85 -11.21 6.02 5.83
N PRO A 86 -10.24 6.94 5.74
CA PRO A 86 -10.24 8.13 4.88
C PRO A 86 -10.22 7.78 3.38
N LEU A 87 -10.96 8.53 2.56
CA LEU A 87 -11.04 8.34 1.10
C LEU A 87 -9.85 8.99 0.34
N GLY A 88 -8.69 9.04 0.98
CA GLY A 88 -7.51 9.76 0.48
C GLY A 88 -7.46 11.23 0.87
N MET A 89 -6.41 11.93 0.42
CA MET A 89 -6.19 13.35 0.73
C MET A 89 -6.83 14.23 -0.35
N LYS A 90 -7.79 15.10 0.02
CA LYS A 90 -8.46 15.98 -0.95
C LYS A 90 -7.46 16.90 -1.65
N ILE A 91 -7.53 16.96 -2.98
CA ILE A 91 -6.74 17.89 -3.79
C ILE A 91 -7.37 19.29 -3.65
N TYR A 92 -6.55 20.27 -3.27
CA TYR A 92 -6.98 21.66 -3.12
C TYR A 92 -7.53 22.21 -4.45
N ASN A 93 -8.57 23.05 -4.40
CA ASN A 93 -9.27 23.63 -5.57
C ASN A 93 -9.94 22.65 -6.54
N THR A 94 -10.21 21.41 -6.13
CA THR A 94 -11.03 20.47 -6.90
C THR A 94 -12.36 20.21 -6.21
N MET A 95 -13.42 19.96 -7.00
CA MET A 95 -14.75 19.70 -6.43
C MET A 95 -14.74 18.40 -5.61
N ASN A 96 -14.15 17.30 -6.12
CA ASN A 96 -14.14 15.97 -5.49
C ASN A 96 -12.93 15.10 -5.88
N SER A 97 -11.72 15.65 -5.99
CA SER A 97 -10.52 14.85 -6.28
C SER A 97 -9.75 14.54 -5.01
N TYR A 98 -9.32 13.29 -4.85
CA TYR A 98 -8.55 12.82 -3.69
C TYR A 98 -7.30 12.08 -4.19
N TYR A 99 -6.16 12.30 -3.53
CA TYR A 99 -5.00 11.42 -3.68
C TYR A 99 -5.33 10.08 -3.05
N SER A 100 -5.40 9.04 -3.88
CA SER A 100 -5.36 7.66 -3.42
C SER A 100 -3.93 7.27 -3.03
N GLY A 101 -3.75 6.09 -2.44
CA GLY A 101 -2.44 5.46 -2.35
C GLY A 101 -1.80 5.25 -3.74
N ARG A 102 -0.54 4.81 -3.76
CA ARG A 102 0.21 4.56 -5.00
C ARG A 102 -0.39 3.37 -5.75
N VAL A 103 -0.79 3.61 -7.00
CA VAL A 103 -1.16 2.59 -7.98
C VAL A 103 0.09 2.18 -8.75
N LEU A 104 0.36 0.89 -8.85
CA LEU A 104 1.56 0.34 -9.48
C LEU A 104 1.29 -0.21 -10.87
N GLU A 105 0.11 -0.79 -11.09
CA GLU A 105 -0.29 -1.32 -12.39
C GLU A 105 -1.79 -1.12 -12.62
N ILE A 106 -2.16 -0.94 -13.88
CA ILE A 106 -3.55 -0.80 -14.33
C ILE A 106 -3.76 -1.62 -15.59
N GLU A 107 -4.87 -2.34 -15.65
CA GLU A 107 -5.37 -3.03 -16.83
C GLU A 107 -6.70 -2.38 -17.23
N VAL A 108 -6.87 -2.03 -18.50
CA VAL A 108 -8.08 -1.41 -19.02
C VAL A 108 -8.60 -2.23 -20.19
N ASP A 109 -9.79 -2.83 -20.03
CA ASP A 109 -10.52 -3.49 -21.11
C ASP A 109 -11.85 -2.77 -21.37
N ASN A 110 -11.89 -2.01 -22.48
CA ASN A 110 -13.04 -1.33 -23.09
C ASN A 110 -14.07 -0.70 -22.13
N GLY A 111 -13.64 -0.27 -20.94
CA GLY A 111 -14.44 0.45 -19.95
C GLY A 111 -15.28 -0.39 -18.97
N VAL A 112 -15.29 -1.73 -19.07
CA VAL A 112 -16.13 -2.58 -18.18
C VAL A 112 -15.30 -3.51 -17.27
N SER A 113 -14.05 -3.82 -17.63
CA SER A 113 -13.15 -4.67 -16.81
C SER A 113 -11.82 -3.96 -16.55
N THR A 114 -11.88 -2.80 -15.90
CA THR A 114 -10.67 -2.15 -15.38
C THR A 114 -10.20 -2.88 -14.11
N ARG A 115 -8.90 -3.10 -13.97
CA ARG A 115 -8.27 -3.57 -12.73
C ARG A 115 -7.09 -2.69 -12.36
N LEU A 116 -6.83 -2.58 -11.06
CA LEU A 116 -5.66 -1.84 -10.55
C LEU A 116 -4.98 -2.61 -9.43
N ALA A 117 -3.66 -2.50 -9.39
CA ALA A 117 -2.81 -2.96 -8.30
C ALA A 117 -2.31 -1.77 -7.49
N ALA A 118 -2.51 -1.83 -6.18
CA ALA A 118 -2.06 -0.81 -5.25
C ALA A 118 -0.88 -1.31 -4.40
N ALA A 119 0.11 -0.44 -4.21
CA ALA A 119 1.34 -0.71 -3.46
C ALA A 119 1.14 -1.32 -2.07
N SER A 120 0.05 -0.97 -1.40
CA SER A 120 -0.32 -1.50 -0.08
C SER A 120 -1.82 -1.76 0.07
N GLY A 121 -2.55 -1.78 -1.06
CA GLY A 121 -4.00 -1.85 -1.09
C GLY A 121 -4.56 -3.09 -1.79
N GLY A 122 -3.72 -3.97 -2.32
CA GLY A 122 -4.17 -5.17 -3.03
C GLY A 122 -4.53 -4.92 -4.50
N LEU A 123 -5.15 -5.94 -5.09
CA LEU A 123 -5.73 -5.93 -6.43
C LEU A 123 -7.22 -5.58 -6.35
N TRP A 124 -7.65 -4.65 -7.20
CA TRP A 124 -9.03 -4.20 -7.30
C TRP A 124 -9.55 -4.39 -8.73
N GLY A 125 -10.82 -4.74 -8.85
CA GLY A 125 -11.59 -4.65 -10.08
C GLY A 125 -12.72 -3.64 -9.93
N PHE A 126 -13.49 -3.43 -10.99
CA PHE A 126 -14.66 -2.56 -10.98
C PHE A 126 -15.87 -3.28 -11.55
N VAL A 127 -17.01 -3.16 -10.88
CA VAL A 127 -18.32 -3.47 -11.44
C VAL A 127 -18.98 -2.13 -11.77
N LEU A 128 -19.01 -1.80 -13.06
CA LEU A 128 -19.32 -0.44 -13.54
C LEU A 128 -18.34 0.57 -12.93
N ILE A 129 -18.79 1.38 -11.97
CA ILE A 129 -17.98 2.39 -11.27
C ILE A 129 -17.67 2.00 -9.82
N PHE A 130 -18.15 0.85 -9.36
CA PHE A 130 -17.98 0.41 -7.98
C PHE A 130 -16.72 -0.44 -7.83
N PRO A 131 -15.76 -0.05 -6.97
CA PRO A 131 -14.56 -0.83 -6.74
C PRO A 131 -14.88 -2.11 -5.96
N VAL A 132 -14.26 -3.22 -6.36
CA VAL A 132 -14.36 -4.53 -5.71
C VAL A 132 -12.95 -5.02 -5.41
N ALA A 133 -12.65 -5.27 -4.14
CA ALA A 133 -11.38 -5.86 -3.74
C ALA A 133 -11.33 -7.32 -4.18
N LEU A 134 -10.27 -7.71 -4.90
CA LEU A 134 -10.09 -9.06 -5.44
C LEU A 134 -9.05 -9.87 -4.65
N SER A 135 -8.30 -9.23 -3.74
CA SER A 135 -7.16 -9.87 -3.08
C SER A 135 -7.13 -9.72 -1.56
N ASP A 136 -8.25 -9.39 -0.91
CA ASP A 136 -8.31 -9.24 0.56
C ASP A 136 -8.00 -10.55 1.29
N ASN A 137 -8.18 -11.69 0.62
CA ASN A 137 -7.86 -13.02 1.12
C ASN A 137 -6.38 -13.42 0.90
N LEU A 138 -5.56 -12.58 0.25
CA LEU A 138 -4.11 -12.80 0.22
C LEU A 138 -3.49 -12.47 1.57
N ASN A 139 -2.41 -13.16 1.93
CA ASN A 139 -1.65 -12.88 3.14
C ASN A 139 -0.81 -11.58 3.08
N THR A 140 -0.91 -10.83 1.98
CA THR A 140 -0.29 -9.52 1.80
C THR A 140 -1.12 -8.68 0.83
N LEU A 141 -1.20 -7.38 1.10
CA LEU A 141 -1.84 -6.39 0.22
C LEU A 141 -0.82 -5.65 -0.67
N VAL A 142 0.45 -6.08 -0.67
CA VAL A 142 1.50 -5.48 -1.48
C VAL A 142 1.49 -6.13 -2.85
N VAL A 143 0.60 -5.66 -3.72
CA VAL A 143 0.47 -6.14 -5.10
C VAL A 143 1.17 -5.16 -6.03
N SER A 144 2.23 -5.63 -6.68
CA SER A 144 3.11 -4.80 -7.50
C SER A 144 3.02 -5.09 -8.99
N ALA A 145 2.62 -6.30 -9.36
CA ALA A 145 2.41 -6.69 -10.73
C ALA A 145 1.24 -7.68 -10.85
N PHE A 146 0.47 -7.60 -11.93
CA PHE A 146 -0.56 -8.58 -12.25
C PHE A 146 -0.83 -8.63 -13.76
N ASP A 147 -1.44 -9.71 -14.23
CA ASP A 147 -2.05 -9.73 -15.56
C ASP A 147 -3.23 -10.71 -15.57
N THR A 148 -4.26 -10.36 -16.32
CA THR A 148 -5.45 -11.19 -16.51
C THR A 148 -5.30 -12.06 -17.75
N LYS A 149 -5.75 -13.31 -17.68
CA LYS A 149 -5.71 -14.23 -18.80
C LYS A 149 -6.57 -13.69 -19.97
N PRO A 150 -6.04 -13.59 -21.20
CA PRO A 150 -6.84 -13.22 -22.36
C PRO A 150 -8.04 -14.15 -22.54
N GLY A 151 -9.24 -13.57 -22.67
CA GLY A 151 -10.50 -14.31 -22.81
C GLY A 151 -11.07 -14.93 -21.53
N ASP A 152 -10.40 -14.77 -20.38
CA ASP A 152 -10.86 -15.28 -19.08
C ASP A 152 -10.53 -14.32 -17.94
N GLY A 153 -11.49 -13.43 -17.64
CA GLY A 153 -11.38 -12.44 -16.57
C GLY A 153 -11.28 -13.00 -15.15
N ASN A 154 -11.47 -14.31 -14.96
CA ASN A 154 -11.40 -14.96 -13.65
C ASN A 154 -10.02 -15.53 -13.34
N THR A 155 -9.20 -15.75 -14.37
CA THR A 155 -7.84 -16.26 -14.18
C THR A 155 -6.84 -15.10 -14.17
N ILE A 156 -6.24 -14.85 -13.01
CA ILE A 156 -5.34 -13.72 -12.78
C ILE A 156 -4.08 -14.22 -12.07
N PHE A 157 -2.92 -13.75 -12.51
CA PHE A 157 -1.68 -13.88 -11.74
C PHE A 157 -1.35 -12.57 -11.05
N VAL A 158 -0.88 -12.65 -9.81
CA VAL A 158 -0.45 -11.51 -8.99
C VAL A 158 0.94 -11.78 -8.45
N GLY A 159 1.88 -10.90 -8.79
CA GLY A 159 3.19 -10.79 -8.15
C GLY A 159 3.12 -9.83 -6.98
N THR A 160 3.64 -10.25 -5.83
CA THR A 160 3.61 -9.44 -4.60
C THR A 160 5.00 -8.92 -4.23
N GLY A 161 5.07 -7.76 -3.59
CA GLY A 161 6.31 -7.17 -3.11
C GLY A 161 6.84 -6.04 -3.98
N GLU A 162 7.03 -4.88 -3.35
CA GLU A 162 7.51 -3.66 -4.00
C GLU A 162 8.94 -3.35 -3.57
N TYR A 163 9.82 -3.19 -4.56
CA TYR A 163 11.23 -2.92 -4.35
C TYR A 163 11.46 -1.62 -3.57
N GLY A 164 12.30 -1.70 -2.54
CA GLY A 164 12.60 -0.57 -1.66
C GLY A 164 11.51 -0.21 -0.65
N ILE A 165 10.37 -0.91 -0.66
CA ILE A 165 9.22 -0.59 0.19
C ILE A 165 8.86 -1.76 1.09
N ARG A 166 8.42 -2.90 0.53
CA ARG A 166 7.99 -4.06 1.33
C ARG A 166 8.14 -5.36 0.53
N ILE A 167 8.74 -6.36 1.18
CA ILE A 167 8.92 -7.71 0.63
C ILE A 167 7.55 -8.39 0.45
N GLY A 168 7.38 -9.08 -0.67
CA GLY A 168 6.18 -9.84 -0.99
C GLY A 168 6.17 -11.26 -0.44
N THR A 169 5.10 -11.99 -0.74
CA THR A 169 4.92 -13.40 -0.37
C THR A 169 4.97 -14.33 -1.59
N GLY A 170 5.41 -13.82 -2.74
CA GLY A 170 5.61 -14.59 -3.97
C GLY A 170 4.56 -14.30 -5.05
N LEU A 171 4.45 -15.26 -5.98
CA LEU A 171 3.47 -15.27 -7.06
C LEU A 171 2.22 -16.01 -6.61
N TRP A 172 1.06 -15.46 -6.93
CA TRP A 172 -0.24 -16.03 -6.62
C TRP A 172 -1.10 -16.11 -7.88
N ARG A 173 -1.98 -17.10 -7.92
CA ARG A 173 -2.93 -17.30 -9.01
C ARG A 173 -4.33 -17.47 -8.47
N THR A 174 -5.30 -16.88 -9.14
CA THR A 174 -6.72 -17.22 -9.00
C THR A 174 -7.26 -17.75 -10.33
N THR A 175 -8.34 -18.53 -10.27
CA THR A 175 -9.15 -18.95 -11.43
C THR A 175 -10.64 -18.67 -11.22
N ASN A 176 -10.98 -17.91 -10.18
CA ASN A 176 -12.35 -17.61 -9.76
C ASN A 176 -12.51 -16.14 -9.36
N GLY A 177 -11.81 -15.26 -10.08
CA GLY A 177 -11.97 -13.81 -9.95
C GLY A 177 -11.52 -13.26 -8.60
N GLY A 178 -10.56 -13.92 -7.93
CA GLY A 178 -10.01 -13.46 -6.66
C GLY A 178 -10.70 -14.01 -5.40
N THR A 179 -11.73 -14.85 -5.57
CA THR A 179 -12.40 -15.51 -4.41
C THR A 179 -11.40 -16.34 -3.61
N ASN A 180 -10.56 -17.13 -4.32
CA ASN A 180 -9.47 -17.90 -3.73
C ASN A 180 -8.18 -17.70 -4.54
N TRP A 181 -7.05 -17.79 -3.84
CA TRP A 181 -5.71 -17.65 -4.40
C TRP A 181 -4.85 -18.85 -4.04
N THR A 182 -4.02 -19.31 -4.97
CA THR A 182 -3.06 -20.38 -4.79
C THR A 182 -1.66 -19.85 -5.04
N ASN A 183 -0.73 -20.13 -4.13
CA ASN A 183 0.67 -19.76 -4.31
C ASN A 183 1.27 -20.58 -5.47
N VAL A 184 2.04 -19.92 -6.32
CA VAL A 184 2.73 -20.56 -7.44
C VAL A 184 4.24 -20.40 -7.22
N PRO A 185 4.94 -21.49 -6.85
CA PRO A 185 6.33 -21.39 -6.45
C PRO A 185 7.23 -21.06 -7.65
N LEU A 186 8.15 -20.11 -7.42
CA LEU A 186 9.27 -19.80 -8.31
C LEU A 186 10.57 -20.14 -7.59
N SER A 187 11.60 -20.55 -8.34
CA SER A 187 12.89 -20.92 -7.76
C SER A 187 14.05 -20.14 -8.41
N PRO A 188 14.81 -19.33 -7.65
CA PRO A 188 14.57 -18.98 -6.23
C PRO A 188 13.31 -18.11 -6.06
N THR A 189 12.71 -18.13 -4.86
CA THR A 189 11.54 -17.29 -4.54
C THR A 189 11.94 -15.80 -4.61
N PRO A 190 11.37 -15.00 -5.53
CA PRO A 190 11.66 -13.59 -5.63
C PRO A 190 11.00 -12.80 -4.48
N TYR A 191 11.66 -11.73 -4.03
CA TYR A 191 11.11 -10.83 -3.03
C TYR A 191 10.24 -9.72 -3.62
N PHE A 192 10.54 -9.33 -4.87
CA PHE A 192 9.84 -8.25 -5.57
C PHE A 192 9.47 -8.70 -6.97
N PHE A 193 8.26 -8.35 -7.38
CA PHE A 193 7.71 -8.64 -8.70
C PHE A 193 7.50 -7.32 -9.41
N PHE A 194 8.03 -7.22 -10.62
CA PHE A 194 8.01 -5.98 -11.40
C PHE A 194 7.06 -6.05 -12.58
N LYS A 195 6.91 -7.24 -13.17
CA LYS A 195 5.96 -7.46 -14.27
C LYS A 195 5.45 -8.88 -14.27
N VAL A 196 4.15 -9.03 -14.56
CA VAL A 196 3.54 -10.29 -14.98
C VAL A 196 2.92 -10.01 -16.34
N LYS A 197 3.09 -10.89 -17.31
CA LYS A 197 2.55 -10.70 -18.65
C LYS A 197 2.13 -12.02 -19.28
N TYR A 198 0.84 -12.18 -19.57
CA TYR A 198 0.38 -13.20 -20.50
C TYR A 198 0.83 -12.85 -21.91
N ASP A 199 1.26 -13.87 -22.64
CA ASP A 199 1.46 -13.77 -24.07
C ASP A 199 0.11 -13.48 -24.76
N PRO A 200 0.03 -12.44 -25.63
CA PRO A 200 -1.21 -12.02 -26.24
C PRO A 200 -1.77 -13.00 -27.27
N VAL A 201 -0.93 -13.91 -27.80
CA VAL A 201 -1.29 -14.89 -28.83
C VAL A 201 -1.56 -16.26 -28.21
N ASN A 202 -0.81 -16.65 -27.17
CA ASN A 202 -0.93 -17.96 -26.54
C ASN A 202 -0.93 -17.86 -25.01
N SER A 203 -2.11 -17.90 -24.39
CA SER A 203 -2.27 -17.81 -22.93
C SER A 203 -1.64 -18.94 -22.10
N ASN A 204 -1.08 -19.99 -22.73
CA ASN A 204 -0.22 -20.94 -22.02
C ASN A 204 1.17 -20.38 -21.72
N ILE A 205 1.57 -19.32 -22.42
CA ILE A 205 2.84 -18.63 -22.23
C ILE A 205 2.62 -17.43 -21.31
N ILE A 206 3.41 -17.39 -20.24
CA ILE A 206 3.38 -16.30 -19.24
C ILE A 206 4.82 -15.91 -18.95
N HIS A 207 5.06 -14.62 -18.86
CA HIS A 207 6.34 -14.01 -18.60
C HIS A 207 6.30 -13.26 -17.27
N ILE A 208 7.37 -13.37 -16.48
CA ILE A 208 7.46 -12.72 -15.16
C ILE A 208 8.83 -12.09 -14.99
N ALA A 209 8.83 -10.80 -14.67
CA ALA A 209 10.00 -10.00 -14.34
C ALA A 209 10.06 -9.81 -12.82
N THR A 210 11.18 -10.16 -12.20
CA THR A 210 11.32 -10.18 -10.73
C THR A 210 12.70 -9.72 -10.27
N SER A 211 12.87 -9.54 -8.96
CA SER A 211 14.18 -9.29 -8.34
C SER A 211 15.16 -10.44 -8.44
N ALA A 212 14.67 -11.64 -8.77
CA ALA A 212 15.50 -12.81 -8.99
C ALA A 212 15.74 -13.08 -10.49
N GLY A 213 15.02 -12.41 -11.38
CA GLY A 213 15.23 -12.46 -12.82
C GLY A 213 13.97 -12.76 -13.60
N TYR A 214 14.17 -13.18 -14.84
CA TYR A 214 13.11 -13.49 -15.79
C TYR A 214 12.69 -14.96 -15.69
N TYR A 215 11.38 -15.17 -15.52
CA TYR A 215 10.74 -16.48 -15.54
C TYR A 215 9.73 -16.57 -16.69
N LYS A 216 9.60 -17.77 -17.27
CA LYS A 216 8.63 -18.07 -18.30
C LYS A 216 7.90 -19.38 -18.00
N SER A 217 6.59 -19.39 -18.20
CA SER A 217 5.78 -20.62 -18.29
C SER A 217 5.43 -20.89 -19.75
N THR A 218 5.24 -22.16 -20.08
CA THR A 218 4.69 -22.63 -21.37
C THR A 218 3.50 -23.58 -21.17
N ASN A 219 2.99 -23.71 -19.94
CA ASN A 219 1.96 -24.66 -19.53
C ASN A 219 0.83 -23.99 -18.71
N GLY A 220 0.52 -22.74 -19.03
CA GLY A 220 -0.56 -21.98 -18.38
C GLY A 220 -0.26 -21.62 -16.93
N GLY A 221 1.03 -21.56 -16.56
CA GLY A 221 1.48 -21.15 -15.24
C GLY A 221 1.36 -22.24 -14.19
N THR A 222 1.29 -23.52 -14.61
CA THR A 222 1.46 -24.67 -13.72
C THR A 222 2.88 -24.75 -13.17
N SER A 223 3.87 -24.40 -14.01
CA SER A 223 5.27 -24.24 -13.61
C SER A 223 5.97 -23.15 -14.41
N PHE A 224 7.10 -22.67 -13.89
CA PHE A 224 7.91 -21.61 -14.49
C PHE A 224 9.38 -22.02 -14.52
N THR A 225 10.05 -21.72 -15.62
CA THR A 225 11.50 -21.86 -15.78
C THR A 225 12.16 -20.49 -15.73
N ARG A 226 13.25 -20.37 -14.98
CA ARG A 226 14.07 -19.15 -14.93
C ARG A 226 15.04 -19.11 -16.11
N TYR A 227 15.01 -18.04 -16.88
CA TYR A 227 15.85 -17.86 -18.07
C TYR A 227 16.97 -16.84 -17.87
N LEU A 228 16.74 -15.82 -17.04
CA LEU A 228 17.77 -14.83 -16.68
C LEU A 228 17.88 -14.71 -15.17
N SER A 229 19.08 -14.40 -14.71
CA SER A 229 19.36 -14.02 -13.33
C SER A 229 19.60 -12.53 -13.18
N GLY A 230 19.47 -12.00 -11.97
CA GLY A 230 19.61 -10.57 -11.69
C GLY A 230 18.25 -9.90 -11.62
N PHE A 231 18.22 -8.58 -11.56
CA PHE A 231 16.94 -7.87 -11.60
C PHE A 231 16.42 -7.93 -13.04
N THR A 232 15.13 -8.15 -13.19
CA THR A 232 14.46 -7.99 -14.49
C THR A 232 13.23 -7.15 -14.23
N THR A 233 13.20 -5.94 -14.76
CA THR A 233 12.26 -4.90 -14.29
C THR A 233 11.04 -4.72 -15.19
N ASP A 234 11.12 -5.12 -16.46
CA ASP A 234 9.98 -5.00 -17.38
C ASP A 234 10.05 -6.05 -18.49
N ILE A 235 8.89 -6.34 -19.07
CA ILE A 235 8.71 -7.26 -20.19
C ILE A 235 7.66 -6.70 -21.15
N ALA A 236 8.01 -6.66 -22.43
CA ALA A 236 7.09 -6.38 -23.52
C ALA A 236 7.12 -7.51 -24.55
N VAL A 237 5.95 -8.02 -24.92
CA VAL A 237 5.79 -9.05 -25.96
C VAL A 237 5.19 -8.39 -27.19
N ASN A 238 5.77 -8.63 -28.37
CA ASN A 238 5.21 -8.12 -29.61
C ASN A 238 3.82 -8.75 -29.85
N PRO A 239 2.75 -7.96 -30.01
CA PRO A 239 1.38 -8.46 -30.12
C PRO A 239 1.10 -9.23 -31.43
N SER A 240 1.90 -8.99 -32.48
CA SER A 240 1.72 -9.62 -33.79
C SER A 240 2.64 -10.82 -34.01
N ASP A 241 3.73 -10.90 -33.25
CA ASP A 241 4.69 -12.00 -33.30
C ASP A 241 5.27 -12.26 -31.90
N ASN A 242 4.70 -13.23 -31.21
CA ASN A 242 5.10 -13.55 -29.83
C ASN A 242 6.48 -14.21 -29.70
N GLN A 243 7.18 -14.47 -30.81
CA GLN A 243 8.59 -14.87 -30.78
C GLN A 243 9.52 -13.69 -30.48
N ILE A 244 9.03 -12.46 -30.64
CA ILE A 244 9.78 -11.24 -30.33
C ILE A 244 9.31 -10.69 -28.98
N MET A 245 10.23 -10.63 -28.03
CA MET A 245 10.01 -10.02 -26.73
C MET A 245 11.22 -9.19 -26.30
N TYR A 246 10.95 -8.14 -25.52
CA TYR A 246 11.95 -7.27 -24.93
C TYR A 246 11.87 -7.35 -23.41
N THR A 247 13.00 -7.25 -22.74
CA THR A 247 13.06 -7.20 -21.29
C THR A 247 14.20 -6.29 -20.84
N SER A 248 14.02 -5.61 -19.71
CA SER A 248 15.04 -4.79 -19.08
C SER A 248 15.64 -5.53 -17.88
N VAL A 249 16.97 -5.51 -17.77
CA VAL A 249 17.75 -6.15 -16.71
C VAL A 249 18.72 -5.18 -16.04
#